data_AF-A0A354UDN5-F1
#
_entry.id   AF-A0A354UDN5-F1
#
_cell.length_a   1.000
_cell.length_b   1.000
_cell.length_c   1.000
_cell.angle_alpha   90.00
_cell.angle_beta   90.00
_cell.angle_gamma   90.00
#
_symmetry.space_group_name_H-M   'P 1'
#
loop_
_entity.id
_entity.type
_entity.pdbx_description
1 polymer ?
#
loop_
_entity_poly.entity_id
_entity_poly.type
_entity_poly.pdbx_seq_one_letter_code
_entity_poly.pdbx_strand_id
1 'polypeptide(L)'
;MNKVNPFLEKNAISVKDFATVDDYSPVPYDKKTTLPYTKTRIILLNGAEFEQNWFLHQFSRTCNDNELRRDISLIRRHEQQQQKIISGLKPIDETDLETTIGYEQLAVDLTAILAKHVKDSYVKQALDFALLEDFDHLYRFANLLESEQGIDANTLTGV
;
A
#
# COMPACT_ATOMS: atom_id res chain seq x y z
N MET A 1 -40.65 -6.60 5.30
CA MET A 1 -39.55 -5.95 6.04
C MET A 1 -39.48 -4.50 5.63
N ASN A 2 -39.65 -3.56 6.56
CA ASN A 2 -39.44 -2.14 6.27
C ASN A 2 -37.95 -1.93 5.96
N LYS A 3 -37.64 -1.29 4.83
CA LYS A 3 -36.27 -0.91 4.45
C LYS A 3 -35.75 0.05 5.53
N VAL A 4 -34.75 -0.39 6.28
CA VAL A 4 -34.03 0.48 7.22
C VAL A 4 -33.28 1.52 6.40
N ASN A 5 -33.54 2.81 6.67
CA ASN A 5 -32.80 3.91 6.07
C ASN A 5 -31.66 4.31 7.04
N PRO A 6 -30.40 3.97 6.73
CA PRO A 6 -29.28 4.19 7.63
C PRO A 6 -29.03 5.68 7.95
N PHE A 7 -29.53 6.61 7.12
CA PHE A 7 -29.41 8.05 7.36
C PHE A 7 -30.44 8.60 8.35
N LEU A 8 -31.45 7.81 8.73
CA LEU A 8 -32.51 8.21 9.67
C LEU A 8 -32.37 7.54 11.06
N GLU A 9 -31.29 6.78 11.28
CA GLU A 9 -30.98 6.14 12.56
C GLU A 9 -30.67 7.19 13.63
N LYS A 10 -31.58 7.36 14.59
CA LYS A 10 -31.53 8.43 15.60
C LYS A 10 -30.43 8.27 16.66
N ASN A 11 -29.65 7.19 16.60
CA ASN A 11 -28.59 6.87 17.56
C ASN A 11 -27.27 6.47 16.87
N ALA A 12 -27.02 6.95 15.64
CA ALA A 12 -25.74 6.72 15.00
C ALA A 12 -24.60 7.28 15.87
N ILE A 13 -23.61 6.43 16.17
CA ILE A 13 -22.43 6.84 16.93
C ILE A 13 -21.69 7.88 16.08
N SER A 14 -21.62 9.10 16.58
CA SER A 14 -20.80 10.15 15.97
C SER A 14 -19.36 9.73 16.08
N VAL A 15 -18.72 9.47 14.94
CA VAL A 15 -17.32 9.07 14.93
C VAL A 15 -16.43 10.30 14.90
N LYS A 16 -16.32 10.90 16.08
CA LYS A 16 -15.48 12.07 16.35
C LYS A 16 -13.99 11.76 16.24
N ASP A 17 -13.64 10.47 16.19
CA ASP A 17 -12.26 9.98 16.13
C ASP A 17 -11.79 9.62 14.71
N PHE A 18 -12.61 9.92 13.69
CA PHE A 18 -12.27 9.64 12.30
C PHE A 18 -11.90 10.92 11.55
N ALA A 19 -10.92 10.79 10.66
CA ALA A 19 -10.51 11.84 9.73
C ALA A 19 -11.72 12.39 8.95
N THR A 20 -11.77 13.72 8.86
CA THR A 20 -12.75 14.49 8.08
C THR A 20 -12.46 14.38 6.59
N VAL A 21 -13.39 14.85 5.74
CA VAL A 21 -13.21 14.87 4.27
C VAL A 21 -11.93 15.60 3.87
N ASP A 22 -11.60 16.71 4.54
CA ASP A 22 -10.40 17.49 4.24
C ASP A 22 -9.13 16.70 4.57
N ASP A 23 -9.15 15.88 5.63
CA ASP A 23 -8.03 15.01 6.02
C ASP A 23 -7.74 13.89 4.99
N TYR A 24 -8.71 13.54 4.13
CA TYR A 24 -8.52 12.54 3.06
C TYR A 24 -7.74 13.05 1.85
N SER A 25 -7.47 14.36 1.77
CA SER A 25 -6.82 14.98 0.63
C SER A 25 -5.44 15.54 1.01
N PRO A 26 -4.45 14.68 1.30
CA PRO A 26 -3.12 15.16 1.63
C PRO A 26 -2.47 15.84 0.42
N VAL A 27 -1.46 16.67 0.69
CA VAL A 27 -0.62 17.24 -0.37
C VAL A 27 0.25 16.12 -0.95
N PRO A 28 0.18 15.83 -2.25
CA PRO A 28 1.02 14.81 -2.87
C PRO A 28 2.50 15.17 -2.78
N TYR A 29 3.37 14.16 -2.77
CA TYR A 29 4.81 14.39 -2.81
C TYR A 29 5.26 14.85 -4.21
N ASP A 30 6.39 15.56 -4.30
CA ASP A 30 6.98 15.93 -5.58
C ASP A 30 7.79 14.75 -6.14
N LYS A 31 7.37 14.22 -7.30
CA LYS A 31 7.98 13.04 -7.90
C LYS A 31 9.46 13.21 -8.27
N LYS A 32 9.96 14.43 -8.46
CA LYS A 32 11.34 14.73 -8.87
C LYS A 32 12.29 14.91 -7.69
N THR A 33 11.79 15.45 -6.58
CA THR A 33 12.62 15.82 -5.43
C THR A 33 12.48 14.84 -4.25
N THR A 34 11.39 14.08 -4.19
CA THR A 34 11.17 13.09 -3.15
C THR A 34 12.09 11.89 -3.33
N LEU A 35 12.79 11.52 -2.25
CA LEU A 35 13.71 10.39 -2.26
C LEU A 35 13.01 9.08 -2.67
N PRO A 36 13.66 8.22 -3.49
CA PRO A 36 13.12 6.92 -3.88
C PRO A 36 12.61 6.08 -2.70
N TYR A 37 13.40 6.00 -1.63
CA TYR A 37 13.03 5.24 -0.42
C TYR A 37 11.87 5.86 0.37
N THR A 38 11.51 7.11 0.15
CA THR A 38 10.26 7.66 0.71
C THR A 38 9.06 7.14 -0.09
N LYS A 39 9.18 7.05 -1.42
CA LYS A 39 8.13 6.49 -2.28
C LYS A 39 7.89 5.01 -1.99
N THR A 40 8.95 4.20 -1.85
CA THR A 40 8.80 2.77 -1.53
C THR A 40 8.15 2.54 -0.15
N ARG A 41 8.42 3.39 0.85
CA ARG A 41 7.72 3.34 2.14
C ARG A 41 6.23 3.66 2.01
N ILE A 42 5.86 4.64 1.19
CA ILE A 42 4.47 4.96 0.90
C ILE A 42 3.78 3.75 0.25
N ILE A 43 4.41 3.13 -0.75
CA ILE A 43 3.89 1.93 -1.42
C ILE A 43 3.72 0.79 -0.41
N LEU A 44 4.75 0.51 0.41
CA LEU A 44 4.72 -0.55 1.42
C LEU A 44 3.59 -0.35 2.44
N LEU A 45 3.47 0.85 3.00
CA LEU A 45 2.43 1.18 3.96
C LEU A 45 1.03 1.08 3.32
N ASN A 46 0.89 1.50 2.07
CA ASN A 46 -0.38 1.35 1.36
C ASN A 46 -0.79 -0.13 1.25
N GLY A 47 0.13 -0.99 0.84
CA GLY A 47 -0.09 -2.43 0.74
C GLY A 47 -0.41 -3.06 2.09
N ALA A 48 0.29 -2.67 3.15
CA ALA A 48 0.03 -3.17 4.51
C ALA A 48 -1.39 -2.81 4.98
N GLU A 49 -1.82 -1.55 4.81
CA GLU A 49 -3.17 -1.12 5.15
C GLU A 49 -4.24 -1.78 4.28
N PHE A 50 -3.93 -2.03 3.00
CA PHE A 50 -4.82 -2.75 2.11
C PHE A 50 -5.06 -4.19 2.61
N GLU A 51 -3.99 -4.93 2.92
CA GLU A 51 -4.09 -6.30 3.44
C GLU A 51 -4.76 -6.36 4.81
N GLN A 52 -4.47 -5.41 5.69
CA GLN A 52 -5.13 -5.30 7.00
C GLN A 52 -6.64 -5.10 6.85
N ASN A 53 -7.08 -4.26 5.90
CA ASN A 53 -8.49 -4.05 5.59
C ASN A 53 -9.19 -5.33 5.11
N TRP A 54 -8.49 -6.16 4.33
CA TRP A 54 -8.99 -7.45 3.87
C TRP A 54 -9.02 -8.48 5.00
N PHE A 55 -7.96 -8.55 5.80
CA PHE A 55 -7.88 -9.42 6.97
C PHE A 55 -9.04 -9.15 7.94
N LEU A 56 -9.23 -7.89 8.35
CA LEU A 56 -10.31 -7.49 9.26
C LEU A 56 -11.69 -7.75 8.66
N HIS A 57 -11.84 -7.60 7.33
CA HIS A 57 -13.08 -7.96 6.66
C HIS A 57 -13.39 -9.46 6.80
N GLN A 58 -12.41 -10.33 6.52
CA GLN A 58 -12.59 -11.77 6.63
C GLN A 58 -12.82 -12.20 8.07
N PHE A 59 -12.07 -11.63 9.01
CA PHE A 59 -12.26 -11.89 10.44
C PHE A 59 -13.67 -11.52 10.91
N SER A 60 -14.19 -10.34 10.52
CA SER A 60 -15.56 -9.94 10.88
C SER A 60 -16.63 -10.93 10.38
N ARG A 61 -16.39 -11.62 9.27
CA ARG A 61 -17.32 -12.60 8.68
C ARG A 61 -17.30 -13.97 9.35
N THR A 62 -16.20 -14.33 10.00
CA THR A 62 -16.02 -15.61 10.70
C THR A 62 -16.12 -15.48 12.22
N CYS A 63 -16.22 -14.25 12.73
CA CYS A 63 -16.42 -13.98 14.15
C CYS A 63 -17.88 -14.16 14.57
N ASN A 64 -18.14 -14.98 15.60
CA ASN A 64 -19.48 -15.17 16.16
C ASN A 64 -19.82 -14.18 17.28
N ASP A 65 -18.83 -13.46 17.82
CA ASP A 65 -19.02 -12.44 18.85
C ASP A 65 -19.37 -11.09 18.21
N ASN A 66 -20.54 -10.56 18.54
CA ASN A 66 -21.03 -9.30 17.98
C ASN A 66 -20.39 -8.06 18.61
N GLU A 67 -19.92 -8.11 19.86
CA GLU A 67 -19.17 -7.01 20.45
C GLU A 67 -17.83 -6.88 19.73
N LEU A 68 -17.12 -8.00 19.56
CA LEU A 68 -15.86 -8.02 18.83
C LEU A 68 -16.02 -7.56 17.36
N ARG A 69 -17.13 -7.91 16.70
CA ARG A 69 -17.42 -7.43 15.34
C ARG A 69 -17.60 -5.91 15.26
N ARG A 70 -18.14 -5.27 16.31
CA ARG A 70 -18.24 -3.80 16.37
C ARG A 70 -16.86 -3.18 16.50
N ASP A 71 -16.02 -3.72 17.37
CA ASP A 71 -14.63 -3.25 17.51
C ASP A 71 -13.84 -3.41 16.21
N ILE A 72 -13.94 -4.58 15.56
CA ILE A 72 -13.33 -4.82 14.24
C ILE A 72 -13.83 -3.81 13.21
N SER A 73 -15.12 -3.46 13.23
CA SER A 73 -15.68 -2.48 12.28
C SER A 73 -15.10 -1.08 12.48
N LEU A 74 -14.84 -0.68 13.73
CA LEU A 74 -14.22 0.60 14.07
C LEU A 74 -12.75 0.62 13.64
N ILE A 75 -11.98 -0.43 13.97
CA ILE A 75 -10.59 -0.56 13.55
C ILE A 75 -10.50 -0.53 12.02
N ARG A 76 -11.26 -1.36 11.33
CA ARG A 76 -11.24 -1.41 9.86
C ARG A 76 -11.62 -0.08 9.22
N ARG A 77 -12.50 0.70 9.86
CA ARG A 77 -12.83 2.03 9.36
C ARG A 77 -11.63 2.97 9.43
N HIS A 78 -10.83 2.90 10.49
CA HIS A 78 -9.58 3.64 10.66
C HIS A 78 -8.52 3.21 9.63
N GLU A 79 -8.28 1.90 9.46
CA GLU A 79 -7.32 1.37 8.46
C GLU A 79 -7.70 1.82 7.03
N GLN A 80 -9.00 1.88 6.70
CA GLN A 80 -9.44 2.46 5.42
C GLN A 80 -9.11 3.94 5.26
N GLN A 81 -9.08 4.73 6.35
CA GLN A 81 -8.69 6.13 6.25
C GLN A 81 -7.19 6.25 6.01
N GLN A 82 -6.40 5.49 6.78
CA GLN A 82 -4.95 5.46 6.60
C GLN A 82 -4.57 5.05 5.18
N GLN A 83 -5.16 3.96 4.68
CA GLN A 83 -4.93 3.49 3.31
C GLN A 83 -5.21 4.57 2.26
N LYS A 84 -6.34 5.29 2.39
CA LYS A 84 -6.73 6.34 1.43
C LYS A 84 -5.84 7.58 1.53
N ILE A 85 -5.47 7.99 2.74
CA ILE A 85 -4.54 9.10 2.95
C ILE A 85 -3.18 8.74 2.33
N ILE A 86 -2.65 7.55 2.60
CA ILE A 86 -1.39 7.10 2.02
C ILE A 86 -1.49 7.01 0.50
N SER A 87 -2.60 6.50 -0.06
CA SER A 87 -2.85 6.50 -1.51
C SER A 87 -2.82 7.90 -2.11
N GLY A 88 -3.38 8.89 -1.40
CA GLY A 88 -3.44 10.27 -1.84
C GLY A 88 -2.09 10.98 -1.90
N LEU A 89 -1.03 10.42 -1.29
CA LEU A 89 0.31 10.98 -1.37
C LEU A 89 0.94 10.82 -2.76
N LYS A 90 0.51 9.82 -3.54
CA LYS A 90 0.99 9.62 -4.91
C LYS A 90 0.52 10.78 -5.80
N PRO A 91 1.43 11.49 -6.48
CA PRO A 91 1.04 12.58 -7.36
C PRO A 91 0.42 12.07 -8.67
N ILE A 92 -0.46 12.90 -9.23
CA ILE A 92 -1.25 12.57 -10.44
C ILE A 92 -0.37 12.53 -11.70
N ASP A 93 0.73 13.28 -11.72
CA ASP A 93 1.66 13.38 -12.84
C ASP A 93 2.75 12.29 -12.82
N GLU A 94 2.74 11.37 -11.86
CA GLU A 94 3.58 10.17 -11.87
C GLU A 94 2.95 9.09 -12.76
N THR A 95 3.66 8.76 -13.83
CA THR A 95 3.24 7.80 -14.85
C THR A 95 3.15 6.38 -14.29
N ASP A 96 2.43 5.51 -14.99
CA ASP A 96 2.32 4.10 -14.62
C ASP A 96 3.69 3.41 -14.62
N LEU A 97 4.59 3.79 -15.53
CA LEU A 97 5.93 3.23 -15.61
C LEU A 97 6.83 3.68 -14.45
N GLU A 98 6.82 4.98 -14.10
CA GLU A 98 7.52 5.49 -12.90
C GLU A 98 6.99 4.80 -11.63
N THR A 99 5.67 4.63 -11.54
CA THR A 99 5.02 3.93 -10.43
C THR A 99 5.47 2.47 -10.36
N THR A 100 5.46 1.76 -11.49
CA THR A 100 5.85 0.35 -11.59
C THR A 100 7.30 0.16 -11.15
N ILE A 101 8.22 1.03 -11.59
CA ILE A 101 9.62 1.01 -11.14
C ILE A 101 9.72 1.15 -9.60
N GLY A 102 8.90 2.01 -8.99
CA GLY A 102 8.82 2.12 -7.53
C GLY A 102 8.33 0.85 -6.85
N TYR A 103 7.38 0.13 -7.44
CA TYR A 103 6.92 -1.17 -6.96
C TYR A 103 8.02 -2.24 -7.07
N GLU A 104 8.73 -2.30 -8.21
CA GLU A 104 9.81 -3.26 -8.39
C GLU A 104 10.99 -2.98 -7.46
N GLN A 105 11.35 -1.71 -7.23
CA GLN A 105 12.36 -1.36 -6.23
C GLN A 105 11.94 -1.87 -4.83
N LEU A 106 10.68 -1.63 -4.45
CA LEU A 106 10.16 -2.16 -3.18
C LEU A 106 10.22 -3.70 -3.13
N ALA A 107 9.87 -4.38 -4.23
CA ALA A 107 9.91 -5.83 -4.31
C ALA A 107 11.33 -6.36 -4.08
N VAL A 108 12.32 -5.82 -4.79
CA VAL A 108 13.75 -6.14 -4.61
C VAL A 108 14.17 -5.98 -3.13
N ASP A 109 13.91 -4.82 -2.54
CA ASP A 109 14.32 -4.52 -1.17
C ASP A 109 13.63 -5.45 -0.15
N LEU A 110 12.32 -5.67 -0.31
CA LEU A 110 11.52 -6.48 0.59
C LEU A 110 11.90 -7.96 0.50
N THR A 111 12.01 -8.50 -0.73
CA THR A 111 12.44 -9.88 -0.97
C THR A 111 13.84 -10.11 -0.43
N ALA A 112 14.78 -9.18 -0.64
CA ALA A 112 16.13 -9.28 -0.09
C ALA A 112 16.15 -9.24 1.44
N ILE A 113 15.34 -8.39 2.08
CA ILE A 113 15.22 -8.35 3.53
C ILE A 113 14.63 -9.66 4.05
N LEU A 114 13.56 -10.18 3.44
CA LEU A 114 12.97 -11.46 3.83
C LEU A 114 14.01 -12.59 3.73
N ALA A 115 14.71 -12.69 2.58
CA ALA A 115 15.75 -13.70 2.31
C ALA A 115 16.90 -13.68 3.35
N LYS A 116 17.23 -12.51 3.90
CA LYS A 116 18.24 -12.36 4.96
C LYS A 116 17.78 -12.86 6.34
N HIS A 117 16.47 -12.87 6.60
CA HIS A 117 15.92 -13.17 7.92
C HIS A 117 15.29 -14.57 8.04
N VAL A 118 14.89 -15.18 6.93
CA VAL A 118 14.43 -16.56 6.91
C VAL A 118 15.54 -17.52 7.34
N LYS A 119 15.19 -18.48 8.20
CA LYS A 119 16.09 -19.54 8.68
C LYS A 119 16.02 -20.83 7.85
N ASP A 120 14.87 -21.07 7.21
CA ASP A 120 14.65 -22.26 6.41
C ASP A 120 15.41 -22.14 5.07
N SER A 121 16.27 -23.11 4.78
CA SER A 121 17.12 -23.05 3.59
C SER A 121 16.36 -23.16 2.28
N TYR A 122 15.23 -23.88 2.27
CA TYR A 122 14.40 -24.01 1.07
C TYR A 122 13.67 -22.70 0.79
N VAL A 123 13.07 -22.10 1.82
CA VAL A 123 12.41 -20.80 1.69
C VAL A 123 13.42 -19.71 1.30
N LYS A 124 14.65 -19.74 1.83
CA LYS A 124 15.70 -18.83 1.39
C LYS A 124 16.01 -18.99 -0.10
N GLN A 125 16.18 -20.21 -0.60
CA GLN A 125 16.45 -20.45 -2.02
C GLN A 125 15.30 -19.96 -2.92
N ALA A 126 14.05 -20.14 -2.48
CA ALA A 126 12.89 -19.62 -3.19
C ALA A 126 12.90 -18.08 -3.24
N LEU A 127 13.24 -17.41 -2.13
CA LEU A 127 13.35 -15.96 -2.07
C LEU A 127 14.55 -15.43 -2.86
N ASP A 128 15.69 -16.14 -2.85
CA ASP A 128 16.85 -15.78 -3.68
C ASP A 128 16.51 -15.88 -5.17
N PHE A 129 15.68 -16.85 -5.58
CA PHE A 129 15.17 -16.95 -6.95
C PHE A 129 14.19 -15.82 -7.28
N ALA A 130 13.22 -15.55 -6.40
CA ALA A 130 12.28 -14.43 -6.57
C ALA A 130 13.01 -13.08 -6.67
N LEU A 131 14.09 -12.90 -5.90
CA LEU A 131 14.90 -11.69 -5.96
C LEU A 131 15.54 -11.49 -7.35
N LEU A 132 15.95 -12.56 -8.03
CA LEU A 132 16.47 -12.47 -9.41
C LEU A 132 15.38 -12.02 -10.39
N GLU A 133 14.14 -12.45 -10.18
CA GLU A 133 12.98 -12.03 -10.98
C GLU A 133 12.65 -10.55 -10.76
N ASP A 134 12.60 -10.10 -9.50
CA ASP A 134 12.37 -8.69 -9.14
C ASP A 134 13.46 -7.78 -9.76
N PHE A 135 14.73 -8.22 -9.78
CA PHE A 135 15.81 -7.50 -10.45
C PHE A 135 15.66 -7.45 -11.99
N ASP A 136 15.24 -8.55 -12.62
CA ASP A 136 14.99 -8.59 -14.08
C ASP A 136 13.84 -7.65 -14.47
N HIS A 137 12.76 -7.61 -13.68
CA HIS A 137 11.65 -6.68 -13.89
C HIS A 137 12.11 -5.23 -13.76
N LEU A 138 12.80 -4.89 -12.67
CA LEU A 138 13.33 -3.53 -12.46
C LEU A 138 14.23 -3.10 -13.63
N TYR A 139 15.12 -3.98 -14.08
CA TYR A 139 16.00 -3.72 -15.23
C TYR A 139 15.21 -3.47 -16.53
N ARG A 140 14.20 -4.30 -16.83
CA ARG A 140 13.39 -4.14 -18.05
C ARG A 140 12.56 -2.86 -18.05
N PHE A 141 11.94 -2.52 -16.93
CA PHE A 141 11.16 -1.29 -16.83
C PHE A 141 12.05 -0.04 -16.83
N ALA A 142 13.25 -0.11 -16.24
CA ALA A 142 14.25 0.95 -16.35
C ALA A 142 14.64 1.22 -17.81
N ASN A 143 14.96 0.17 -18.57
CA ASN A 143 15.28 0.32 -20.00
C ASN A 143 14.09 0.85 -20.81
N LEU A 144 12.87 0.39 -20.50
CA LEU A 144 11.66 0.87 -21.16
C LEU A 144 11.44 2.37 -20.90
N LEU A 145 11.71 2.83 -19.67
CA LEU A 145 11.59 4.23 -19.31
C LEU A 145 12.58 5.10 -20.09
N GLU A 146 13.83 4.65 -20.19
CA GLU A 146 14.86 5.34 -20.96
C GLU A 146 14.48 5.38 -22.45
N SER A 147 14.00 4.27 -23.03
CA SER A 147 13.67 4.20 -24.45
C SER A 147 12.42 4.99 -24.85
N GLU A 148 11.37 4.96 -24.02
CA GLU A 148 10.08 5.59 -24.35
C GLU A 148 10.00 7.05 -23.91
N GLN A 149 10.62 7.39 -22.78
CA GLN A 149 10.49 8.71 -22.15
C GLN A 149 11.81 9.49 -22.10
N GLY A 150 12.95 8.86 -22.41
CA GLY A 150 14.27 9.50 -22.32
C GLY A 150 14.67 9.88 -20.89
N ILE A 151 14.07 9.22 -19.88
CA ILE A 151 14.32 9.48 -18.47
C ILE A 151 15.29 8.41 -17.95
N ASP A 152 16.37 8.86 -17.30
CA ASP A 152 17.29 7.97 -16.60
C ASP A 152 16.61 7.39 -15.34
N ALA A 153 16.44 6.07 -15.33
CA ALA A 153 15.81 5.35 -14.23
C ALA A 153 16.55 5.49 -12.90
N ASN A 154 17.86 5.78 -12.91
CA ASN A 154 18.64 6.05 -11.69
C ASN A 154 18.14 7.29 -10.93
N THR A 155 17.37 8.15 -11.58
CA THR A 155 16.72 9.30 -10.91
C THR A 155 15.49 8.89 -10.10
N LEU A 156 14.94 7.71 -10.36
CA LEU A 156 13.76 7.15 -9.69
C LEU A 156 14.12 6.08 -8.67
N THR A 157 15.28 5.43 -8.83
CA THR A 157 15.78 4.37 -7.94
C THR A 157 16.80 4.88 -6.93
N GLY A 158 16.88 4.25 -5.76
CA GLY A 158 17.85 4.58 -4.71
C GLY A 158 19.14 3.73 -4.75
N VAL A 159 19.32 2.96 -5.82
CA VAL A 159 20.38 1.98 -6.06
C VAL A 159 21.23 2.37 -7.26
#